data_AF-A0A4P9YX60-F1
#
_entry.id   AF-A0A4P9YX60-F1
#
_cell.length_a   1.000
_cell.length_b   1.000
_cell.length_c   1.000
_cell.angle_alpha   90.00
_cell.angle_beta   90.00
_cell.angle_gamma   90.00
#
_symmetry.space_group_name_H-M   'P 1'
#
loop_
_entity.id
_entity.type
_entity.pdbx_description
1 polymer ?
#
loop_
_entity_poly.entity_id
_entity_poly.type
_entity_poly.pdbx_seq_one_letter_code
_entity_poly.pdbx_strand_id
1 'polypeptide(L)'
;MSCLSLIHGQHHVMCCVLCEALTAASTTDIRVKQRNGRKCVTSIEGLDLVLKDVIIAENRLKNKGKEGKEERDGDELFLRWLKKIKSELMQELSVGGGKVNADKNGAPVIQFQGNKAYEAVDFLLGLKFRHTKSKIERSQIEIHDF
;
A
#
# COMPACT_ATOMS: atom_id res chain seq x y z
N MET A 1 -3.30 -21.20 51.13
CA MET A 1 -4.17 -20.17 50.54
C MET A 1 -3.29 -19.14 49.85
N SER A 2 -3.61 -18.82 48.59
CA SER A 2 -3.38 -17.59 47.79
C SER A 2 -2.02 -16.85 47.89
N CYS A 3 -1.38 -16.37 46.84
CA CYS A 3 -1.86 -16.06 45.49
C CYS A 3 -0.68 -16.00 44.50
N LEU A 4 -0.81 -16.69 43.37
CA LEU A 4 -0.14 -16.37 42.11
C LEU A 4 -0.59 -14.98 41.60
N SER A 5 0.22 -14.43 40.68
CA SER A 5 -0.07 -13.44 39.62
C SER A 5 0.43 -12.00 39.82
N LEU A 6 1.47 -11.62 39.05
CA LEU A 6 1.73 -10.24 38.59
C LEU A 6 2.88 -10.21 37.56
N ILE A 7 2.69 -10.87 36.41
CA ILE A 7 3.52 -10.62 35.21
C ILE A 7 2.61 -10.70 33.97
N HIS A 8 1.80 -9.68 33.70
CA HIS A 8 0.98 -9.61 32.47
C HIS A 8 0.78 -8.18 31.91
N GLY A 9 1.52 -7.17 32.38
CA GLY A 9 1.23 -5.77 32.04
C GLY A 9 2.13 -5.09 31.01
N GLN A 10 3.38 -5.54 30.80
CA GLN A 10 4.39 -4.68 30.15
C GLN A 10 4.69 -4.99 28.67
N HIS A 11 4.26 -6.13 28.12
CA HIS A 11 4.53 -6.46 26.71
C HIS A 11 3.52 -5.83 25.72
N HIS A 12 2.33 -5.44 26.17
CA HIS A 12 1.32 -4.84 25.28
C HIS A 12 1.62 -3.37 24.94
N VAL A 13 2.18 -2.61 25.89
CA VAL A 13 2.42 -1.17 25.72
C VAL A 13 3.62 -0.89 24.81
N MET A 14 4.64 -1.76 24.83
CA MET A 14 5.81 -1.63 23.95
C MET A 14 5.49 -1.96 22.48
N CYS A 15 4.48 -2.80 22.20
CA CYS A 15 4.07 -3.14 20.84
C CYS A 15 3.35 -1.96 20.15
N CYS A 16 2.53 -1.20 20.90
CA CYS A 16 1.76 -0.08 20.34
C CYS A 16 2.62 1.14 19.98
N VAL A 17 3.61 1.51 20.80
CA VAL A 17 4.45 2.70 20.55
C VAL A 17 5.39 2.48 19.35
N LEU A 18 5.89 1.26 19.15
CA LEU A 18 6.68 0.90 17.96
C LEU A 18 5.81 0.80 16.71
N CYS A 19 4.58 0.28 16.81
CA CYS A 19 3.63 0.30 15.69
C CYS A 19 3.28 1.72 15.28
N GLU A 20 2.93 2.63 16.19
CA GLU A 20 2.58 4.02 15.84
C GLU A 20 3.77 4.80 15.25
N ALA A 21 4.98 4.60 15.76
CA ALA A 21 6.19 5.26 15.24
C ALA A 21 6.63 4.74 13.85
N LEU A 22 6.46 3.44 13.56
CA LEU A 22 6.73 2.87 12.23
C LEU A 22 5.64 3.22 11.21
N THR A 23 4.37 3.32 11.65
CA THR A 23 3.24 3.68 10.77
C THR A 23 3.30 5.15 10.35
N ALA A 24 3.91 6.03 11.17
CA ALA A 24 4.14 7.43 10.85
C ALA A 24 5.30 7.69 9.86
N ALA A 25 6.19 6.71 9.63
CA ALA A 25 7.36 6.88 8.77
C ALA A 25 7.13 6.41 7.32
N SER A 26 6.09 5.62 7.07
CA SER A 26 5.78 5.06 5.75
C SER A 26 4.77 5.94 5.01
N THR A 27 5.25 6.78 4.10
CA THR A 27 4.41 7.60 3.23
C THR A 27 4.35 7.05 1.81
N THR A 28 3.22 7.29 1.14
CA THR A 28 3.01 7.11 -0.30
C THR A 28 3.07 8.49 -0.94
N ASP A 29 4.00 8.67 -1.87
CA ASP A 29 4.13 9.90 -2.65
C ASP A 29 3.35 9.81 -3.96
N ILE A 30 2.54 10.82 -4.25
CA ILE A 30 1.95 11.02 -5.58
C ILE A 30 2.62 12.23 -6.22
N ARG A 31 3.40 12.00 -7.27
CA ARG A 31 4.19 13.03 -7.95
C ARG A 31 3.69 13.27 -9.36
N VAL A 32 3.53 14.54 -9.73
CA VAL A 32 3.19 14.93 -11.12
C VAL A 32 4.43 15.52 -11.77
N LYS A 33 4.84 14.93 -12.90
CA LYS A 33 5.98 15.40 -13.70
C LYS A 33 5.52 15.80 -15.08
N GLN A 34 5.92 17.00 -15.51
CA GLN A 34 5.71 17.44 -16.88
C GLN A 34 6.56 16.58 -17.84
N ARG A 35 5.96 16.14 -18.95
CA ARG A 35 6.66 15.40 -20.01
C ARG A 35 7.02 16.35 -21.14
N ASN A 36 6.03 16.72 -21.97
CA ASN A 36 6.20 17.63 -23.11
C ASN A 36 5.01 18.59 -23.19
N GLY A 37 5.25 19.90 -23.15
CA GLY A 37 4.19 20.92 -23.21
C GLY A 37 3.14 20.68 -22.12
N ARG A 38 1.86 20.59 -22.49
CA ARG A 38 0.76 20.32 -21.54
C ARG A 38 0.68 18.86 -21.06
N LYS A 39 1.47 17.93 -21.61
CA LYS A 39 1.42 16.52 -21.23
C LYS A 39 2.23 16.29 -19.96
N CYS A 40 1.65 15.57 -19.01
CA CYS A 40 2.27 15.17 -17.75
C CYS A 40 2.09 13.67 -17.49
N VAL A 41 2.86 13.17 -16.53
CA VAL A 41 2.82 11.81 -16.01
C VAL A 41 2.69 11.90 -14.50
N THR A 42 1.74 11.17 -13.94
CA THR A 42 1.60 11.01 -12.49
C THR A 42 2.25 9.68 -12.09
N SER A 43 3.05 9.69 -11.02
CA SER A 43 3.61 8.50 -10.38
C SER A 43 3.07 8.34 -8.96
N ILE A 44 2.79 7.10 -8.57
CA ILE A 44 2.46 6.70 -7.19
C ILE A 44 3.61 5.81 -6.69
N GLU A 45 4.32 6.29 -5.68
CA GLU A 45 5.56 5.75 -5.13
C GLU A 45 5.35 5.37 -3.65
N GLY A 46 6.01 4.33 -3.14
CA GLY A 46 5.94 3.95 -1.72
C GLY A 46 4.71 3.15 -1.29
N LEU A 47 3.91 2.61 -2.22
CA LEU A 47 2.75 1.77 -1.88
C LEU A 47 3.14 0.47 -1.17
N ASP A 48 4.34 -0.05 -1.42
CA ASP A 48 4.90 -1.23 -0.75
C ASP A 48 5.14 -0.97 0.74
N LEU A 49 5.55 0.24 1.12
CA LEU A 49 5.78 0.63 2.52
C LEU A 49 4.50 0.65 3.35
N VAL A 50 3.34 0.82 2.70
CA VAL A 50 2.04 0.93 3.37
C VAL A 50 1.22 -0.37 3.24
N LEU A 51 1.27 -1.03 2.09
CA LEU A 51 0.34 -2.12 1.76
C LEU A 51 0.95 -3.52 1.74
N LYS A 52 2.28 -3.68 1.71
CA LYS A 52 2.89 -5.00 1.51
C LYS A 52 2.49 -6.00 2.60
N ASP A 53 2.62 -5.60 3.86
CA ASP A 53 2.25 -6.44 5.00
C ASP A 53 0.74 -6.70 5.07
N VAL A 54 -0.07 -5.69 4.74
CA VAL A 54 -1.53 -5.83 4.66
C VAL A 54 -1.92 -6.88 3.61
N ILE A 55 -1.31 -6.83 2.42
CA ILE A 55 -1.57 -7.77 1.33
C ILE A 55 -1.12 -9.20 1.70
N ILE A 56 0.03 -9.34 2.35
CA ILE A 56 0.52 -10.64 2.83
C ILE A 56 -0.45 -11.21 3.86
N ALA A 57 -0.88 -10.41 4.83
CA ALA A 57 -1.86 -10.81 5.85
C ALA A 57 -3.22 -11.19 5.23
N GLU A 58 -3.74 -10.39 4.31
CA GLU A 58 -4.98 -10.64 3.57
C GLU A 58 -4.92 -11.99 2.83
N ASN A 59 -3.77 -12.29 2.20
CA ASN A 59 -3.59 -13.55 1.46
C ASN A 59 -3.52 -14.77 2.40
N ARG A 60 -2.80 -14.64 3.52
CA ARG A 60 -2.73 -15.67 4.56
C ARG A 60 -4.12 -15.99 5.10
N LEU A 61 -4.92 -14.97 5.44
CA LEU A 61 -6.29 -15.14 5.92
C LEU A 61 -7.19 -15.81 4.87
N LYS A 62 -7.07 -15.43 3.59
CA LYS A 62 -7.82 -16.04 2.48
C LYS A 62 -7.51 -17.53 2.25
N ASN A 63 -6.29 -17.97 2.61
CA ASN A 63 -5.83 -19.35 2.42
C ASN A 63 -5.84 -20.20 3.70
N LYS A 64 -6.19 -19.62 4.86
CA LYS A 64 -6.36 -20.37 6.12
C LYS A 64 -7.36 -21.51 5.90
N GLY A 65 -6.92 -22.76 6.14
CA GLY A 65 -7.72 -23.97 5.93
C GLY A 65 -7.68 -24.57 4.52
N LYS A 66 -6.81 -24.08 3.62
CA LYS A 66 -6.52 -24.70 2.32
C LYS A 66 -5.15 -25.37 2.37
N GLU A 67 -5.12 -26.64 2.78
CA GLU A 67 -3.91 -27.45 2.78
C GLU A 67 -3.38 -27.64 1.35
N GLY A 68 -2.05 -27.57 1.17
CA GLY A 68 -1.38 -27.83 -0.12
C GLY A 68 -1.10 -26.61 -1.02
N LYS A 69 -1.30 -25.36 -0.56
CA LYS A 69 -0.86 -24.18 -1.32
C LYS A 69 0.58 -23.80 -0.99
N GLU A 70 1.42 -23.77 -2.01
CA GLU A 70 2.77 -23.22 -1.97
C GLU A 70 2.77 -21.78 -1.41
N GLU A 71 3.61 -21.54 -0.42
CA GLU A 71 3.85 -20.20 0.12
C GLU A 71 4.67 -19.42 -0.92
N ARG A 72 4.01 -18.53 -1.65
CA ARG A 72 4.66 -17.66 -2.64
C ARG A 72 5.49 -16.58 -1.94
N ASP A 73 6.57 -16.16 -2.59
CA ASP A 73 7.35 -15.00 -2.15
C ASP A 73 6.43 -13.78 -1.97
N GLY A 74 6.59 -13.07 -0.84
CA GLY A 74 5.82 -11.87 -0.51
C GLY A 74 5.95 -10.78 -1.57
N ASP A 75 7.12 -10.68 -2.21
CA ASP A 75 7.38 -9.70 -3.26
C ASP A 75 6.60 -10.01 -4.54
N GLU A 76 6.60 -11.27 -4.96
CA GLU A 76 5.84 -11.72 -6.12
C GLU A 76 4.33 -11.54 -5.91
N LEU A 77 3.86 -11.87 -4.70
CA LEU A 77 2.47 -11.66 -4.32
C LEU A 77 2.08 -10.19 -4.37
N PHE A 78 2.93 -9.31 -3.83
CA PHE A 78 2.70 -7.88 -3.81
C PHE A 78 2.64 -7.30 -5.22
N LEU A 79 3.59 -7.64 -6.10
CA LEU A 79 3.60 -7.19 -7.49
C LEU A 79 2.34 -7.59 -8.25
N ARG A 80 1.80 -8.78 -7.99
CA ARG A 80 0.52 -9.22 -8.59
C ARG A 80 -0.65 -8.36 -8.14
N TRP A 81 -0.70 -8.01 -6.85
CA TRP A 81 -1.70 -7.08 -6.33
C TRP A 81 -1.53 -5.68 -6.90
N LEU A 82 -0.30 -5.18 -6.99
CA LEU A 82 -0.03 -3.85 -7.53
C LEU A 82 -0.45 -3.73 -8.99
N LYS A 83 -0.24 -4.77 -9.81
CA LYS A 83 -0.77 -4.83 -11.19
C LYS A 83 -2.30 -4.75 -11.23
N LYS A 84 -2.98 -5.35 -10.26
CA LYS A 84 -4.44 -5.30 -10.13
C LYS A 84 -4.90 -3.90 -9.72
N ILE A 85 -4.32 -3.32 -8.66
CA ILE A 85 -4.57 -1.95 -8.19
C ILE A 85 -4.37 -0.96 -9.35
N LYS A 86 -3.25 -1.08 -10.08
CA LYS A 86 -2.99 -0.29 -11.28
C LYS A 86 -4.12 -0.43 -12.32
N SER A 87 -4.59 -1.64 -12.59
CA SER A 87 -5.66 -1.85 -13.58
C SER A 87 -6.98 -1.19 -13.16
N GLU A 88 -7.35 -1.32 -11.89
CA GLU A 88 -8.56 -0.70 -11.32
C GLU A 88 -8.43 0.83 -11.34
N LEU A 89 -7.27 1.37 -10.95
CA LEU A 89 -6.96 2.80 -11.01
C LEU A 89 -7.10 3.36 -12.45
N MET A 90 -6.56 2.68 -13.46
CA MET A 90 -6.66 3.15 -14.85
C MET A 90 -8.11 3.19 -15.33
N GLN A 91 -8.92 2.21 -14.91
CA GLN A 91 -10.33 2.15 -15.26
C GLN A 91 -11.12 3.28 -14.57
N GLU A 92 -10.91 3.47 -13.26
CA GLU A 92 -11.58 4.52 -12.47
C GLU A 92 -11.25 5.92 -13.03
N LEU A 93 -9.97 6.19 -13.28
CA LEU A 93 -9.53 7.49 -13.75
C LEU A 93 -9.73 7.71 -15.26
N SER A 94 -10.17 6.68 -15.99
CA SER A 94 -10.31 6.70 -17.45
C SER A 94 -9.02 7.13 -18.17
N VAL A 95 -7.86 6.67 -17.67
CA VAL A 95 -6.54 7.03 -18.21
C VAL A 95 -5.86 5.85 -18.91
N GLY A 96 -5.17 6.16 -20.01
CA GLY A 96 -4.41 5.18 -20.78
C GLY A 96 -2.93 5.10 -20.36
N GLY A 97 -2.28 3.99 -20.73
CA GLY A 97 -0.82 3.86 -20.67
C GLY A 97 -0.22 3.57 -19.29
N GLY A 98 -1.04 3.16 -18.32
CA GLY A 98 -0.60 2.78 -16.98
C GLY A 98 0.42 1.64 -16.96
N LYS A 99 1.56 1.86 -16.30
CA LYS A 99 2.62 0.87 -16.10
C LYS A 99 2.98 0.72 -14.63
N VAL A 100 3.45 -0.47 -14.25
CA VAL A 100 4.19 -0.69 -13.01
C VAL A 100 5.66 -0.82 -13.40
N ASN A 101 6.49 0.11 -12.95
CA ASN A 101 7.93 0.11 -13.16
C ASN A 101 8.64 -0.03 -11.81
N ALA A 102 9.93 -0.36 -11.80
CA ALA A 102 10.75 -0.19 -10.62
C ALA A 102 11.38 1.21 -10.63
N ASP A 103 11.51 1.84 -9.46
CA ASP A 103 12.28 3.06 -9.27
C ASP A 103 13.79 2.76 -9.28
N LYS A 104 14.60 3.77 -8.94
CA LYS A 104 16.06 3.64 -8.89
C LYS A 104 16.55 2.66 -7.81
N ASN A 105 15.72 2.41 -6.79
CA ASN A 105 16.02 1.54 -5.67
C ASN A 105 15.41 0.14 -5.84
N GLY A 106 14.72 -0.11 -6.97
CA GLY A 106 14.00 -1.36 -7.21
C GLY A 106 12.58 -1.40 -6.64
N ALA A 107 12.13 -0.33 -5.96
CA ALA A 107 10.80 -0.23 -5.39
C ALA A 107 9.75 -0.04 -6.49
N PRO A 108 8.60 -0.69 -6.42
CA PRO A 108 7.63 -0.66 -7.51
C PRO A 108 6.80 0.63 -7.50
N VAL A 109 6.62 1.22 -8.68
CA VAL A 109 5.97 2.51 -8.91
C VAL A 109 4.89 2.36 -9.97
N ILE A 110 3.70 2.86 -9.68
CA ILE A 110 2.62 2.99 -10.68
C ILE A 110 2.81 4.31 -11.41
N GLN A 111 2.82 4.30 -12.74
CA GLN A 111 2.90 5.51 -13.57
C GLN A 111 1.80 5.54 -14.61
N PHE A 112 1.16 6.69 -14.81
CA PHE A 112 0.10 6.87 -15.81
C PHE A 112 0.07 8.31 -16.34
N GLN A 113 -0.65 8.52 -17.46
CA GLN A 113 -0.68 9.82 -18.14
C GLN A 113 -1.73 10.76 -17.54
N GLY A 114 -1.42 12.07 -17.59
CA GLY A 114 -2.30 13.13 -17.09
C GLY A 114 -1.98 13.51 -15.65
N ASN A 115 -2.47 14.69 -15.23
CA ASN A 115 -2.46 15.10 -13.84
C ASN A 115 -3.79 14.62 -13.25
N LYS A 116 -3.70 13.57 -12.44
CA LYS A 116 -4.84 13.01 -11.70
C LYS A 116 -4.45 12.72 -10.25
N ALA A 117 -3.62 13.60 -9.68
CA ALA A 117 -3.05 13.35 -8.36
C ALA A 117 -4.14 13.21 -7.30
N TYR A 118 -5.11 14.13 -7.28
CA TYR A 118 -6.21 14.11 -6.31
C TYR A 118 -7.16 12.94 -6.52
N GLU A 119 -7.54 12.64 -7.76
CA GLU A 119 -8.40 11.49 -8.03
C GLU A 119 -7.68 10.16 -7.71
N ALA A 120 -6.36 10.10 -7.86
CA ALA A 120 -5.56 8.97 -7.41
C ALA A 120 -5.54 8.84 -5.88
N VAL A 121 -5.50 9.95 -5.13
CA VAL A 121 -5.69 9.92 -3.66
C VAL A 121 -7.03 9.32 -3.31
N ASP A 122 -8.12 9.81 -3.91
CA ASP A 122 -9.48 9.34 -3.62
C ASP A 122 -9.62 7.83 -3.90
N PHE A 123 -9.06 7.37 -5.01
CA PHE A 123 -8.99 5.94 -5.33
C PHE A 123 -8.23 5.15 -4.25
N LEU A 124 -7.05 5.61 -3.83
CA LEU A 124 -6.23 4.91 -2.84
C LEU A 124 -6.92 4.84 -1.47
N LEU A 125 -7.59 5.91 -1.04
CA LEU A 125 -8.40 5.93 0.18
C LEU A 125 -9.64 5.04 0.06
N GLY A 126 -10.14 4.82 -1.15
CA GLY A 126 -11.27 3.95 -1.46
C GLY A 126 -10.94 2.45 -1.49
N LEU A 127 -9.66 2.06 -1.44
CA LEU A 127 -9.27 0.65 -1.46
C LEU A 127 -9.79 -0.10 -0.24
N LYS A 128 -10.49 -1.22 -0.49
CA LYS A 128 -11.06 -2.08 0.56
C LYS A 128 -10.42 -3.46 0.54
N PHE A 129 -9.92 -3.88 1.70
CA PHE A 129 -9.49 -5.25 1.93
C PHE A 129 -10.63 -6.04 2.57
N ARG A 130 -10.81 -7.30 2.16
CA ARG A 130 -12.00 -8.09 2.51
C ARG A 130 -11.87 -8.73 3.89
N HIS A 131 -10.67 -9.16 4.24
CA HIS A 131 -10.39 -9.93 5.45
C HIS A 131 -9.68 -9.09 6.52
N THR A 132 -9.04 -8.00 6.13
CA THR A 132 -8.39 -7.03 7.02
C THR A 132 -9.19 -5.73 7.08
N LYS A 133 -9.21 -5.09 8.26
CA LYS A 133 -9.79 -3.73 8.45
C LYS A 133 -8.81 -2.62 8.08
N SER A 134 -7.62 -2.99 7.59
CA SER A 134 -6.58 -2.05 7.19
C SER A 134 -7.06 -1.20 6.02
N LYS A 135 -6.65 0.06 6.03
CA LYS A 135 -6.94 1.07 5.00
C LYS A 135 -5.74 2.00 4.90
N ILE A 136 -5.56 2.62 3.74
CA ILE A 136 -4.62 3.73 3.62
C ILE A 136 -5.28 4.96 4.26
N GLU A 137 -4.54 5.66 5.11
CA GLU A 137 -4.99 6.89 5.70
C GLU A 137 -4.48 8.10 4.93
N ARG A 138 -5.26 9.20 4.91
CA ARG A 138 -4.88 10.42 4.19
C ARG A 138 -3.56 11.01 4.71
N SER A 139 -3.26 10.83 5.99
CA SER A 139 -2.00 11.23 6.64
C SER A 139 -0.77 10.54 6.06
N GLN A 140 -0.95 9.39 5.39
CA GLN A 140 0.12 8.60 4.79
C GLN A 140 0.36 8.97 3.32
N ILE A 141 -0.35 9.95 2.76
CA ILE A 141 -0.24 10.31 1.34
C ILE A 141 0.26 11.75 1.20
N GLU A 142 1.34 11.93 0.45
CA GLU A 142 1.85 13.24 0.10
C GLU A 142 1.66 13.51 -1.40
N ILE A 143 1.24 14.74 -1.74
CA ILE A 143 1.05 15.16 -3.13
C ILE A 143 2.13 16.17 -3.50
N HIS A 144 2.88 15.86 -4.56
CA HIS A 144 3.89 16.73 -5.14
C HIS A 144 3.44 17.11 -6.56
N ASP A 145 2.67 18.18 -6.66
CA ASP A 145 2.17 18.75 -7.93
C ASP A 145 2.81 20.14 -8.19
N PHE A 146 2.64 20.69 -9.39
CA PHE A 146 3.18 21.99 -9.82
C PHE A 146 2.12 23.09 -9.93
#